data_AF-A2DMD2-F1
#
_entry.id   AF-A2DMD2-F1
#
_cell.length_a   1.000
_cell.length_b   1.000
_cell.length_c   1.000
_cell.angle_alpha   90.00
_cell.angle_beta   90.00
_cell.angle_gamma   90.00
#
_symmetry.space_group_name_H-M   'P 1'
#
loop_
_entity.id
_entity.type
_entity.pdbx_description
1 polymer ?
#
loop_
_entity_poly.entity_id
_entity_poly.type
_entity_poly.pdbx_seq_one_letter_code
_entity_poly.pdbx_strand_id
1 'polypeptide(L)'
;MESEQPVTQVVLPEESQTPTKQDQTDAVNQSSPNKSTTTDNQSVTSELSEKAKAEQETLRELMWRQQRAVRDRNYLAADRYQNEIEIVNARIIRENIEQYCYMLRDALDPVYKANMQKIKKFRKQCFQQELALRTEISSKFQNTQQLHLACLKQFDESQFQTYSRILINSENVKYNRAIDKARKLANEGKFDEADMVAKEAIAENGKLFGQREADFTAVYKQKVKQLLDEQTKDFTTLLNSSNKTLEELTVTRERMAETLYKSMKSDLDRVFAKHLEKLNKHFANFSNPHMEPPRVILNEYYHNYLANKSIIEPPVMTITQEKQLKQEAERMRQEKRALRELEKQKAAEEAALAAENQESQENAENPESPEKQENPETQENQEKPPEPESSPAPETPAPQ
;
A
#
# COMPACT_ATOMS: atom_id res chain seq x y z
N MET A 1 49.75 31.11 38.20
CA MET A 1 50.35 29.76 38.21
C MET A 1 49.28 28.84 37.68
N GLU A 2 49.25 28.74 36.36
CA GLU A 2 48.32 27.93 35.59
C GLU A 2 48.82 26.49 35.65
N SER A 3 47.99 25.60 36.22
CA SER A 3 48.26 24.16 36.25
C SER A 3 47.58 23.52 35.04
N GLU A 4 48.41 23.18 34.06
CA GLU A 4 48.08 22.42 32.87
C GLU A 4 47.78 20.95 33.19
N GLN A 5 46.68 20.44 32.59
CA GLN A 5 46.50 19.10 32.00
C GLN A 5 46.35 17.86 32.94
N PRO A 6 45.55 16.82 32.55
CA PRO A 6 45.69 16.11 31.28
C PRO A 6 44.43 15.91 30.42
N VAL A 7 44.72 15.91 29.12
CA VAL A 7 43.89 15.50 27.98
C VAL A 7 43.68 13.99 28.02
N THR A 8 42.42 13.55 28.11
CA THR A 8 42.06 12.15 27.93
C THR A 8 41.99 11.84 26.43
N GLN A 9 42.97 11.11 25.91
CA GLN A 9 42.92 10.48 24.59
C GLN A 9 41.82 9.42 24.57
N VAL A 10 40.79 9.62 23.75
CA VAL A 10 39.85 8.56 23.38
C VAL A 10 40.44 7.81 22.19
N VAL A 11 40.92 6.61 22.48
CA VAL A 11 41.40 5.61 21.52
C VAL A 11 40.21 5.06 20.74
N LEU A 12 40.23 5.21 19.41
CA LEU A 12 39.40 4.43 18.49
C LEU A 12 39.90 2.98 18.44
N PRO A 13 39.02 1.97 18.44
CA PRO A 13 39.40 0.65 17.96
C PRO A 13 39.22 0.54 16.44
N GLU A 14 40.34 0.24 15.78
CA GLU A 14 40.41 -0.28 14.41
C GLU A 14 39.75 -1.65 14.28
N GLU A 15 39.37 -1.91 13.04
CA GLU A 15 38.93 -3.12 12.36
C GLU A 15 39.34 -4.47 12.99
N SER A 16 38.45 -5.46 12.90
CA SER A 16 38.67 -6.65 12.03
C SER A 16 37.58 -7.72 12.20
N GLN A 17 37.45 -8.51 11.12
CA GLN A 17 37.01 -9.91 11.06
C GLN A 17 35.60 -10.21 10.54
N THR A 18 35.57 -10.46 9.22
CA THR A 18 34.72 -11.43 8.53
C THR A 18 34.62 -12.78 9.25
N PRO A 19 33.46 -13.46 9.19
CA PRO A 19 33.41 -14.90 9.32
C PRO A 19 33.42 -15.59 7.96
N THR A 20 34.43 -16.44 7.84
CA THR A 20 34.69 -17.44 6.82
C THR A 20 33.53 -18.43 6.69
N LYS A 21 33.34 -18.89 5.44
CA LYS A 21 32.54 -20.04 5.03
C LYS A 21 32.81 -21.27 5.88
N GLN A 22 31.77 -22.04 6.18
CA GLN A 22 31.92 -23.48 6.39
C GLN A 22 30.75 -24.23 5.74
N ASP A 23 31.13 -25.13 4.85
CA ASP A 23 30.32 -26.12 4.15
C ASP A 23 29.72 -27.16 5.11
N GLN A 24 28.51 -27.60 4.81
CA GLN A 24 27.94 -28.95 5.03
C GLN A 24 26.60 -29.00 4.26
N THR A 25 26.58 -29.51 3.03
CA THR A 25 26.31 -30.91 2.60
C THR A 25 24.95 -31.48 3.01
N ASP A 26 24.16 -31.71 1.96
CA ASP A 26 23.23 -32.82 1.72
C ASP A 26 21.93 -32.95 2.52
N ALA A 27 20.83 -32.54 1.89
CA ALA A 27 19.65 -33.39 1.73
C ALA A 27 18.91 -33.02 0.44
N VAL A 28 19.16 -33.84 -0.57
CA VAL A 28 18.53 -33.88 -1.89
C VAL A 28 17.02 -34.06 -1.73
N ASN A 29 16.23 -33.06 -2.13
CA ASN A 29 14.81 -33.24 -2.41
C ASN A 29 14.59 -32.95 -3.90
N GLN A 30 14.65 -34.01 -4.70
CA GLN A 30 14.37 -34.02 -6.12
C GLN A 30 12.88 -33.74 -6.35
N SER A 31 12.52 -32.47 -6.52
CA SER A 31 11.28 -32.13 -7.21
C SER A 31 11.54 -32.16 -8.72
N SER A 32 10.92 -33.14 -9.37
CA SER A 32 10.95 -33.43 -10.79
C SER A 32 10.92 -32.19 -11.70
N PRO A 33 11.63 -32.21 -12.84
CA PRO A 33 11.49 -31.18 -13.85
C PRO A 33 10.10 -31.32 -14.49
N ASN A 34 9.29 -30.26 -14.36
CA ASN A 34 8.07 -30.14 -15.15
C ASN A 34 8.44 -30.23 -16.63
N LYS A 35 7.91 -31.30 -17.23
CA LYS A 35 8.06 -31.70 -18.62
C LYS A 35 7.55 -30.56 -19.52
N SER A 36 8.48 -30.03 -20.31
CA SER A 36 8.30 -29.22 -21.51
C SER A 36 6.90 -29.25 -22.14
N THR A 37 6.22 -28.10 -22.13
CA THR A 37 5.50 -27.58 -23.30
C THR A 37 6.53 -27.00 -24.26
N THR A 38 7.19 -27.86 -25.05
CA THR A 38 8.16 -27.44 -26.09
C THR A 38 7.73 -27.91 -27.49
N THR A 39 6.64 -28.65 -27.58
CA THR A 39 6.19 -29.25 -28.84
C THR A 39 5.50 -28.26 -29.78
N ASP A 40 4.92 -27.16 -29.27
CA ASP A 40 4.15 -26.22 -30.12
C ASP A 40 5.00 -25.13 -30.78
N ASN A 41 6.19 -24.81 -30.26
CA ASN A 41 7.05 -23.77 -30.87
C ASN A 41 7.90 -24.27 -32.06
N GLN A 42 8.04 -25.58 -32.24
CA GLN A 42 8.75 -26.15 -33.41
C GLN A 42 7.88 -26.18 -34.67
N SER A 43 6.55 -26.28 -34.54
CA SER A 43 5.63 -26.25 -35.69
C SER A 43 5.54 -24.82 -36.28
N VAL A 44 5.40 -23.80 -35.43
CA VAL A 44 5.28 -22.40 -35.86
C VAL A 44 6.56 -21.88 -36.52
N THR A 45 7.74 -22.31 -36.05
CA THR A 45 9.02 -21.91 -36.65
C THR A 45 9.27 -22.58 -38.01
N SER A 46 8.72 -23.77 -38.25
CA SER A 46 8.79 -24.46 -39.54
C SER A 46 7.91 -23.79 -40.60
N GLU A 47 6.65 -23.46 -40.24
CA GLU A 47 5.71 -22.82 -41.16
C GLU A 47 6.14 -21.39 -41.55
N LEU A 48 6.66 -20.61 -40.58
CA LEU A 48 7.22 -19.29 -40.86
C LEU A 48 8.48 -19.37 -41.75
N SER A 49 9.27 -20.44 -41.63
CA SER A 49 10.43 -20.68 -42.49
C SER A 49 10.03 -21.01 -43.93
N GLU A 50 8.99 -21.81 -44.13
CA GLU A 50 8.48 -22.14 -45.47
C GLU A 50 7.86 -20.93 -46.16
N LYS A 51 7.07 -20.14 -45.43
CA LYS A 51 6.51 -18.88 -45.95
C LYS A 51 7.62 -17.90 -46.35
N ALA A 52 8.63 -17.72 -45.51
CA ALA A 52 9.76 -16.84 -45.83
C ALA A 52 10.54 -17.30 -47.08
N LYS A 53 10.68 -18.61 -47.29
CA LYS A 53 11.30 -19.17 -48.51
C LYS A 53 10.44 -18.90 -49.75
N ALA A 54 9.13 -19.06 -49.66
CA ALA A 54 8.20 -18.79 -50.76
C ALA A 54 8.20 -17.30 -51.16
N GLU A 55 8.24 -16.39 -50.19
CA GLU A 55 8.32 -14.95 -50.44
C GLU A 55 9.68 -14.55 -51.05
N GLN A 56 10.78 -15.16 -50.61
CA GLN A 56 12.09 -14.98 -51.26
C GLN A 56 12.12 -15.47 -52.71
N GLU A 57 11.45 -16.58 -53.01
CA GLU A 57 11.35 -17.10 -54.37
C GLU A 57 10.50 -16.18 -55.26
N THR A 58 9.40 -15.67 -54.72
CA THR A 58 8.55 -14.66 -55.39
C THR A 58 9.36 -13.40 -55.70
N LEU A 59 10.19 -12.93 -54.76
CA LEU A 59 11.07 -11.77 -54.97
C LEU A 59 12.09 -12.03 -56.09
N ARG A 60 12.73 -13.21 -56.12
CA ARG A 60 13.66 -13.58 -57.21
C ARG A 60 12.96 -13.62 -58.56
N GLU A 61 11.75 -14.17 -58.61
CA GLU A 61 10.97 -14.25 -59.84
C GLU A 61 10.60 -12.85 -60.36
N LEU A 62 10.14 -11.96 -59.48
CA LEU A 62 9.82 -10.58 -59.85
C LEU A 62 11.05 -9.82 -60.34
N MET A 63 12.20 -9.96 -59.68
CA MET A 63 13.47 -9.37 -60.12
C MET A 63 13.88 -9.88 -61.51
N TRP A 64 13.70 -11.18 -61.78
CA TRP A 64 13.97 -11.76 -63.10
C TRP A 64 13.01 -11.23 -64.18
N ARG A 65 11.71 -11.13 -63.87
CA ARG A 65 10.68 -10.57 -64.76
C ARG A 65 10.95 -9.10 -65.08
N GLN A 66 11.40 -8.32 -64.09
CA GLN A 66 11.83 -6.94 -64.28
C GLN A 66 13.02 -6.85 -65.23
N GLN A 67 14.09 -7.62 -65.00
CA GLN A 67 15.27 -7.63 -65.87
C GLN A 67 14.92 -8.00 -67.31
N ARG A 68 13.99 -8.95 -67.50
CA ARG A 68 13.48 -9.32 -68.81
C ARG A 68 12.71 -8.18 -69.47
N ALA A 69 11.80 -7.52 -68.75
CA ALA A 69 11.06 -6.37 -69.26
C ALA A 69 11.99 -5.21 -69.68
N VAL A 70 13.06 -4.95 -68.93
CA VAL A 70 14.09 -3.97 -69.30
C VAL A 70 14.81 -4.37 -70.59
N ARG A 71 15.18 -5.65 -70.73
CA ARG A 71 15.82 -6.19 -71.95
C ARG A 71 14.91 -6.05 -73.18
N ASP A 72 13.62 -6.29 -72.99
CA ASP A 72 12.58 -6.17 -74.02
C ASP A 72 12.15 -4.70 -74.26
N ARG A 73 12.78 -3.73 -73.58
CA ARG A 73 12.48 -2.28 -73.63
C ARG A 73 11.05 -1.92 -73.21
N ASN A 74 10.39 -2.78 -72.43
CA ASN A 74 9.05 -2.54 -71.88
C ASN A 74 9.14 -1.88 -70.50
N TYR A 75 9.40 -0.56 -70.48
CA TYR A 75 9.63 0.19 -69.24
C TYR A 75 8.39 0.28 -68.35
N LEU A 76 7.18 0.30 -68.91
CA LEU A 76 5.94 0.29 -68.12
C LEU A 76 5.80 -1.01 -67.31
N ALA A 77 6.15 -2.16 -67.90
CA ALA A 77 6.16 -3.42 -67.17
C ALA A 77 7.29 -3.48 -66.15
N ALA A 78 8.49 -2.97 -66.50
CA ALA A 78 9.61 -2.91 -65.57
C ALA A 78 9.32 -2.06 -64.32
N ASP A 79 8.61 -0.93 -64.48
CA ASP A 79 8.19 -0.05 -63.39
C ASP A 79 7.12 -0.71 -62.50
N ARG A 80 6.15 -1.42 -63.08
CA ARG A 80 5.19 -2.22 -62.31
C ARG A 80 5.89 -3.30 -61.48
N TYR A 81 6.82 -4.04 -62.08
CA TYR A 81 7.60 -5.04 -61.34
C TYR A 81 8.48 -4.41 -60.26
N GLN A 82 9.05 -3.23 -60.48
CA GLN A 82 9.80 -2.49 -59.43
C GLN A 82 8.90 -2.21 -58.22
N ASN A 83 7.69 -1.69 -58.46
CA ASN A 83 6.72 -1.43 -57.38
C ASN A 83 6.33 -2.72 -56.64
N GLU A 84 6.10 -3.83 -57.36
CA GLU A 84 5.80 -5.14 -56.75
C GLU A 84 6.98 -5.68 -55.92
N ILE A 85 8.22 -5.55 -56.42
CA ILE A 85 9.45 -5.90 -55.71
C ILE A 85 9.55 -5.10 -54.41
N GLU A 86 9.28 -3.80 -54.45
CA GLU A 86 9.33 -2.93 -53.27
C GLU A 86 8.28 -3.33 -52.21
N ILE A 87 7.06 -3.64 -52.63
CA ILE A 87 5.98 -4.09 -51.73
C ILE A 87 6.34 -5.43 -51.08
N VAL A 88 6.81 -6.42 -51.85
CA VAL A 88 7.18 -7.74 -51.33
C VAL A 88 8.38 -7.63 -50.40
N ASN A 89 9.40 -6.86 -50.77
CA ASN A 89 10.58 -6.65 -49.95
C ASN A 89 10.23 -5.92 -48.63
N ALA A 90 9.36 -4.89 -48.69
CA ALA A 90 8.86 -4.22 -47.50
C ALA A 90 8.13 -5.17 -46.54
N ARG A 91 7.33 -6.09 -47.08
CA ARG A 91 6.64 -7.12 -46.28
C ARG A 91 7.63 -8.07 -45.60
N ILE A 92 8.58 -8.64 -46.35
CA ILE A 92 9.61 -9.55 -45.81
C ILE A 92 10.39 -8.87 -44.69
N ILE A 93 10.81 -7.61 -44.89
CA ILE A 93 11.54 -6.84 -43.88
C ILE A 93 10.67 -6.64 -42.63
N ARG A 94 9.38 -6.28 -42.79
CA ARG A 94 8.47 -6.12 -41.65
C ARG A 94 8.31 -7.41 -40.86
N GLU A 95 8.05 -8.53 -41.53
CA GLU A 95 7.90 -9.84 -40.86
C GLU A 95 9.17 -10.24 -40.12
N ASN A 96 10.35 -10.01 -40.70
CA ASN A 96 11.63 -10.26 -40.02
C ASN A 96 11.83 -9.36 -38.79
N ILE A 97 11.43 -8.09 -38.86
CA ILE A 97 11.49 -7.17 -37.71
C ILE A 97 10.53 -7.63 -36.61
N GLU A 98 9.31 -8.04 -36.96
CA GLU A 98 8.34 -8.57 -36.00
C GLU A 98 8.87 -9.83 -35.30
N GLN A 99 9.44 -10.78 -36.04
CA GLN A 99 10.12 -11.95 -35.46
C GLN A 99 11.25 -11.53 -34.52
N TYR A 100 12.03 -10.51 -34.89
CA TYR A 100 13.08 -9.99 -34.05
C TYR A 100 12.56 -9.34 -32.76
N CYS A 101 11.41 -8.66 -32.81
CA CYS A 101 10.73 -8.13 -31.63
C CYS A 101 10.30 -9.25 -30.67
N TYR A 102 9.81 -10.38 -31.18
CA TYR A 102 9.50 -11.55 -30.35
C TYR A 102 10.76 -12.12 -29.67
N MET A 103 11.85 -12.30 -30.42
CA MET A 103 13.12 -12.75 -29.85
C MET A 103 13.67 -11.80 -28.78
N LEU A 104 13.55 -10.49 -29.02
CA LEU A 104 13.94 -9.47 -28.04
C LEU A 104 13.11 -9.61 -26.76
N ARG A 105 11.79 -9.77 -26.88
CA ARG A 105 10.91 -9.99 -25.72
C ARG A 105 11.32 -11.22 -24.92
N ASP A 106 11.58 -12.34 -25.59
CA ASP A 106 12.01 -13.59 -24.97
C ASP A 106 13.37 -13.44 -24.25
N ALA A 107 14.24 -12.56 -24.74
CA ALA A 107 15.50 -12.22 -24.08
C ALA A 107 15.32 -11.26 -22.88
N LEU A 108 14.36 -10.32 -22.95
CA LEU A 108 14.09 -9.33 -21.90
C LEU A 108 13.32 -9.93 -20.71
N ASP A 109 12.36 -10.83 -20.94
CA ASP A 109 11.48 -11.37 -19.91
C ASP A 109 12.24 -12.10 -18.77
N PRO A 110 13.27 -12.94 -19.03
CA PRO A 110 14.07 -13.57 -17.98
C PRO A 110 14.82 -12.54 -17.11
N VAL A 111 15.40 -11.50 -17.72
CA VAL A 111 16.12 -10.44 -17.01
C VAL A 111 15.17 -9.63 -16.13
N TYR A 112 13.99 -9.30 -16.66
CA TYR A 112 12.93 -8.65 -15.90
C TYR A 112 12.47 -9.51 -14.71
N LYS A 113 12.16 -10.80 -14.95
CA LYS A 113 11.71 -11.73 -13.90
C LYS A 113 12.75 -11.88 -12.79
N ALA A 114 14.03 -12.00 -13.14
CA ALA A 114 15.12 -12.10 -12.17
C ALA A 114 15.22 -10.84 -11.30
N ASN A 115 15.16 -9.65 -11.90
CA ASN A 115 15.20 -8.39 -11.16
C ASN A 115 13.95 -8.17 -10.31
N MET A 116 12.76 -8.54 -10.79
CA MET A 116 11.53 -8.50 -10.00
C MET A 116 11.57 -9.43 -8.79
N GLN A 117 12.21 -10.60 -8.90
CA GLN A 117 12.42 -11.46 -7.74
C GLN A 117 13.34 -10.82 -6.70
N LYS A 118 14.42 -10.12 -7.13
CA LYS A 118 15.28 -9.35 -6.22
C LYS A 118 14.48 -8.25 -5.51
N ILE A 119 13.67 -7.49 -6.24
CA ILE A 119 12.80 -6.44 -5.68
C ILE A 119 11.80 -7.05 -4.67
N LYS A 120 11.18 -8.19 -4.99
CA LYS A 120 10.28 -8.89 -4.05
C LYS A 120 10.99 -9.32 -2.77
N LYS A 121 12.20 -9.89 -2.87
CA LYS A 121 13.02 -10.27 -1.70
C LYS A 121 13.39 -9.05 -0.86
N PHE A 122 13.84 -7.97 -1.50
CA PHE A 122 14.14 -6.70 -0.84
C PHE A 122 12.92 -6.14 -0.08
N ARG A 123 11.75 -6.07 -0.73
CA ARG A 123 10.50 -5.61 -0.07
C ARG A 123 10.16 -6.44 1.17
N LYS A 124 10.31 -7.76 1.09
CA LYS A 124 10.11 -8.66 2.25
C LYS A 124 11.09 -8.35 3.38
N GLN A 125 12.36 -8.11 3.06
CA GLN A 125 13.38 -7.74 4.06
C GLN A 125 13.07 -6.38 4.71
N CYS A 126 12.72 -5.36 3.93
CA CYS A 126 12.33 -4.06 4.47
C CYS A 126 11.11 -4.16 5.39
N PHE A 127 10.10 -4.94 5.00
CA PHE A 127 8.93 -5.16 5.85
C PHE A 127 9.31 -5.84 7.18
N GLN A 128 10.20 -6.83 7.15
CA GLN A 128 10.69 -7.49 8.37
C GLN A 128 11.48 -6.53 9.27
N GLN A 129 12.32 -5.68 8.69
CA GLN A 129 13.05 -4.65 9.43
C GLN A 129 12.12 -3.61 10.06
N GLU A 130 11.12 -3.13 9.31
CA GLU A 130 10.12 -2.20 9.81
C GLU A 130 9.30 -2.82 10.95
N LEU A 131 8.89 -4.07 10.80
CA LEU A 131 8.17 -4.81 11.83
C LEU A 131 9.02 -4.93 13.11
N ALA A 132 10.29 -5.35 12.99
CA ALA A 132 11.20 -5.49 14.12
C ALA A 132 11.39 -4.15 14.86
N LEU A 133 11.60 -3.05 14.11
CA LEU A 133 11.74 -1.72 14.68
C LEU A 133 10.46 -1.27 15.41
N ARG A 134 9.27 -1.49 14.82
CA ARG A 134 7.98 -1.18 15.46
C ARG A 134 7.76 -1.99 16.73
N THR A 135 8.15 -3.27 16.74
CA THR A 135 8.10 -4.10 17.94
C THR A 135 9.04 -3.60 19.03
N GLU A 136 10.27 -3.18 18.67
CA GLU A 136 11.21 -2.58 19.61
C GLU A 136 10.66 -1.27 20.21
N ILE A 137 10.13 -0.38 19.37
CA ILE A 137 9.48 0.86 19.81
C ILE A 137 8.31 0.57 20.77
N SER A 138 7.47 -0.42 20.43
CA SER A 138 6.35 -0.84 21.28
C SER A 138 6.83 -1.37 22.63
N SER A 139 7.89 -2.18 22.66
CA SER A 139 8.48 -2.67 23.91
C SER A 139 9.06 -1.54 24.76
N LYS A 140 9.78 -0.59 24.15
CA LYS A 140 10.28 0.60 24.86
C LYS A 140 9.14 1.41 25.46
N PHE A 141 8.05 1.62 24.71
CA PHE A 141 6.87 2.32 25.20
C PHE A 141 6.23 1.62 26.40
N GLN A 142 6.06 0.29 26.32
CA GLN A 142 5.53 -0.52 27.42
C GLN A 142 6.43 -0.44 28.66
N ASN A 143 7.76 -0.52 28.49
CA ASN A 143 8.71 -0.42 29.59
C ASN A 143 8.67 0.96 30.26
N THR A 144 8.65 2.04 29.47
CA THR A 144 8.49 3.41 29.99
C THR A 144 7.18 3.57 30.74
N GLN A 145 6.08 3.05 30.20
CA GLN A 145 4.77 3.07 30.87
C GLN A 145 4.80 2.30 32.21
N GLN A 146 5.38 1.10 32.24
CA GLN A 146 5.50 0.30 33.45
C GLN A 146 6.35 1.01 34.51
N LEU A 147 7.43 1.68 34.09
CA LEU A 147 8.28 2.46 34.99
C LEU A 147 7.48 3.62 35.63
N HIS A 148 6.74 4.40 34.83
CA HIS A 148 5.93 5.49 35.37
C HIS A 148 4.81 4.99 36.31
N LEU A 149 4.17 3.87 35.98
CA LEU A 149 3.18 3.24 36.87
C LEU A 149 3.80 2.77 38.18
N ALA A 150 5.02 2.24 38.16
CA ALA A 150 5.75 1.85 39.37
C ALA A 150 6.10 3.09 40.22
N CYS A 151 6.58 4.17 39.60
CA CYS A 151 6.87 5.43 40.28
C CYS A 151 5.61 6.03 40.94
N LEU A 152 4.47 6.03 40.24
CA LEU A 152 3.20 6.50 40.79
C LEU A 152 2.74 5.66 41.99
N LYS A 153 2.80 4.32 41.89
CA LYS A 153 2.45 3.43 43.01
C LYS A 153 3.36 3.66 44.23
N GLN A 154 4.67 3.80 44.01
CA GLN A 154 5.62 4.06 45.08
C GLN A 154 5.36 5.43 45.73
N PHE A 155 5.03 6.44 44.92
CA PHE A 155 4.64 7.74 45.40
C PHE A 155 3.37 7.67 46.24
N ASP A 156 2.28 7.06 45.74
CA ASP A 156 1.01 6.91 46.45
C ASP A 156 1.20 6.20 47.80
N GLU A 157 1.98 5.11 47.83
CA GLU A 157 2.31 4.39 49.06
C GLU A 157 3.06 5.30 50.06
N SER A 158 4.06 6.05 49.59
CA SER A 158 4.80 7.01 50.42
C SER A 158 3.90 8.14 50.96
N GLN A 159 2.95 8.61 50.15
CA GLN A 159 2.02 9.67 50.55
C GLN A 159 0.99 9.14 51.55
N PHE A 160 0.47 7.93 51.35
CA PHE A 160 -0.42 7.26 52.29
C PHE A 160 0.25 7.06 53.65
N GLN A 161 1.51 6.62 53.70
CA GLN A 161 2.27 6.50 54.94
C GLN A 161 2.49 7.85 55.63
N THR A 162 2.76 8.91 54.86
CA THR A 162 2.94 10.27 55.40
C THR A 162 1.63 10.80 55.99
N TYR A 163 0.52 10.68 55.26
CA TYR A 163 -0.81 11.08 55.73
C TYR A 163 -1.26 10.28 56.95
N SER A 164 -1.03 8.96 56.95
CA SER A 164 -1.30 8.09 58.10
C SER A 164 -0.51 8.52 59.34
N ARG A 165 0.76 8.94 59.19
CA ARG A 165 1.53 9.50 60.31
C ARG A 165 0.96 10.83 60.80
N ILE A 166 0.49 11.70 59.91
CA ILE A 166 -0.16 12.97 60.29
C ILE A 166 -1.43 12.71 61.11
N LEU A 167 -2.23 11.71 60.69
CA LEU A 167 -3.46 11.31 61.37
C LEU A 167 -3.21 10.59 62.71
N ILE A 168 -2.30 9.63 62.75
CA ILE A 168 -2.11 8.71 63.89
C ILE A 168 -1.06 9.23 64.87
N ASN A 169 0.07 9.76 64.37
CA ASN A 169 1.23 10.16 65.17
C ASN A 169 1.29 11.67 65.40
N SER A 170 0.14 12.33 65.56
CA SER A 170 0.15 13.63 66.22
C SER A 170 0.44 13.37 67.72
N GLU A 171 1.70 13.07 68.05
CA GLU A 171 2.27 13.30 69.38
C GLU A 171 2.30 14.81 69.56
N ASN A 172 1.13 15.42 69.64
CA ASN A 172 1.01 16.81 69.97
C ASN A 172 1.21 16.86 71.49
N VAL A 173 2.47 16.75 71.92
CA VAL A 173 2.90 16.75 73.32
C VAL A 173 2.31 17.96 74.04
N LYS A 174 2.12 19.08 73.32
CA LYS A 174 1.42 20.27 73.81
C LYS A 174 -0.07 20.01 74.05
N TYR A 175 -0.78 19.42 73.09
CA TYR A 175 -2.18 18.98 73.25
C TYR A 175 -2.33 18.02 74.43
N ASN A 176 -1.53 16.94 74.47
CA ASN A 176 -1.60 15.95 75.55
C ASN A 176 -1.32 16.59 76.93
N ARG A 177 -0.30 17.45 77.04
CA ARG A 177 -0.02 18.21 78.27
C ARG A 177 -1.16 19.17 78.65
N ALA A 178 -1.82 19.81 77.68
CA ALA A 178 -2.93 20.70 77.93
C ALA A 178 -4.18 19.94 78.40
N ILE A 179 -4.46 18.77 77.82
CA ILE A 179 -5.53 17.87 78.27
C ILE A 179 -5.23 17.32 79.68
N ASP A 180 -3.99 16.93 79.97
CA ASP A 180 -3.57 16.51 81.31
C ASP A 180 -3.69 17.65 82.33
N LYS A 181 -3.36 18.88 81.93
CA LYS A 181 -3.55 20.08 82.76
C LYS A 181 -5.03 20.34 83.03
N ALA A 182 -5.88 20.26 82.02
CA ALA A 182 -7.33 20.38 82.16
C ALA A 182 -7.88 19.33 83.13
N ARG A 183 -7.42 18.07 83.02
CA ARG A 183 -7.81 16.98 83.94
C ARG A 183 -7.39 17.26 85.38
N LYS A 184 -6.18 17.79 85.60
CA LYS A 184 -5.72 18.20 86.94
C LYS A 184 -6.57 19.32 87.53
N LEU A 185 -6.88 20.36 86.75
CA LEU A 185 -7.74 21.46 87.18
C LEU A 185 -9.15 20.99 87.54
N ALA A 186 -9.71 20.05 86.77
CA ALA A 186 -11.00 19.44 87.09
C ALA A 186 -10.96 18.66 88.42
N ASN A 187 -9.88 17.91 88.68
CA ASN A 187 -9.68 17.19 89.94
C ASN A 187 -9.51 18.13 91.15
N GLU A 188 -9.03 19.36 90.93
CA GLU A 188 -8.95 20.42 91.94
C GLU A 188 -10.28 21.18 92.14
N GLY A 189 -11.33 20.83 91.40
CA GLY A 189 -12.66 21.48 91.46
C GLY A 189 -12.79 22.77 90.63
N LYS A 190 -11.78 23.10 89.80
CA LYS A 190 -11.78 24.30 88.94
C LYS A 190 -12.30 23.97 87.54
N PHE A 191 -13.61 23.72 87.44
CA PHE A 191 -14.22 23.22 86.21
C PHE A 191 -14.20 24.23 85.06
N ASP A 192 -14.41 25.52 85.32
CA ASP A 192 -14.42 26.55 84.27
C ASP A 192 -13.04 26.71 83.62
N GLU A 193 -11.97 26.70 84.43
CA GLU A 193 -10.59 26.75 83.95
C GLU A 193 -10.20 25.46 83.21
N ALA A 194 -10.67 24.30 83.69
CA ALA A 194 -10.44 23.02 83.02
C ALA A 194 -11.09 22.97 81.64
N ASP A 195 -12.34 23.43 81.51
CA ASP A 195 -13.08 23.46 80.25
C ASP A 195 -12.45 24.45 79.26
N MET A 196 -12.04 25.63 79.72
CA MET A 196 -11.33 26.61 78.89
C MET A 196 -10.03 26.03 78.32
N VAL A 197 -9.19 25.43 79.16
CA VAL A 197 -7.92 24.81 78.74
C VAL A 197 -8.15 23.64 77.77
N ALA A 198 -9.19 22.83 78.00
CA ALA A 198 -9.53 21.73 77.09
C ALA A 198 -10.01 22.25 75.72
N LYS A 199 -10.87 23.28 75.69
CA LYS A 199 -11.37 23.90 74.46
C LYS A 199 -10.25 24.55 73.65
N GLU A 200 -9.35 25.30 74.30
CA GLU A 200 -8.19 25.91 73.65
C GLU A 200 -7.26 24.84 73.05
N ALA A 201 -6.98 23.76 73.79
CA ALA A 201 -6.17 22.66 73.30
C ALA A 201 -6.77 21.98 72.06
N ILE A 202 -8.09 21.75 72.07
CA ILE A 202 -8.82 21.15 70.93
C ILE A 202 -8.76 22.10 69.71
N ALA A 203 -9.02 23.39 69.91
CA ALA A 203 -9.00 24.38 68.83
C ALA A 203 -7.60 24.55 68.21
N GLU A 204 -6.55 24.61 69.03
CA GLU A 204 -5.17 24.72 68.57
C GLU A 204 -4.72 23.45 67.82
N ASN A 205 -5.09 22.26 68.32
CA ASN A 205 -4.79 21.01 67.63
C ASN A 205 -5.51 20.88 66.28
N GLY A 206 -6.78 21.32 66.20
CA GLY A 206 -7.54 21.37 64.94
C GLY A 206 -6.90 22.32 63.91
N LYS A 207 -6.42 23.49 64.35
CA LYS A 207 -5.70 24.44 63.49
C LYS A 207 -4.37 23.86 62.97
N LEU A 208 -3.59 23.24 63.85
CA LEU A 208 -2.31 22.59 63.48
C LEU A 208 -2.52 21.38 62.56
N PHE A 209 -3.62 20.66 62.70
CA PHE A 209 -3.99 19.60 61.77
C PHE A 209 -4.28 20.18 60.37
N GLY A 210 -5.14 21.20 60.28
CA GLY A 210 -5.45 21.84 59.00
C GLY A 210 -4.22 22.44 58.30
N GLN A 211 -3.27 22.98 59.05
CA GLN A 211 -2.00 23.47 58.50
C GLN A 211 -1.13 22.32 57.95
N ARG A 212 -0.99 21.22 58.69
CA ARG A 212 -0.26 20.02 58.22
C ARG A 212 -0.88 19.39 56.98
N GLU A 213 -2.21 19.37 56.91
CA GLU A 213 -2.94 18.88 55.75
C GLU A 213 -2.78 19.79 54.52
N ALA A 214 -2.79 21.12 54.72
CA ALA A 214 -2.51 22.07 53.65
C ALA A 214 -1.08 21.94 53.11
N ASP A 215 -0.09 21.80 54.00
CA ASP A 215 1.32 21.59 53.63
C ASP A 215 1.50 20.27 52.86
N PHE A 216 0.88 19.18 53.34
CA PHE A 216 0.87 17.89 52.65
C PHE A 216 0.25 18.02 51.25
N THR A 217 -0.90 18.69 51.14
CA THR A 217 -1.58 18.87 49.85
C THR A 217 -0.73 19.66 48.86
N ALA A 218 0.00 20.68 49.32
CA ALA A 218 0.91 21.45 48.48
C ALA A 218 2.06 20.58 47.94
N VAL A 219 2.71 19.81 48.83
CA VAL A 219 3.81 18.89 48.46
C VAL A 219 3.30 17.80 47.51
N TYR A 220 2.15 17.21 47.81
CA TYR A 220 1.51 16.19 46.97
C TYR A 220 1.27 16.70 45.55
N LYS A 221 0.59 17.85 45.42
CA LYS A 221 0.30 18.47 44.11
C LYS A 221 1.58 18.76 43.33
N GLN A 222 2.60 19.30 44.00
CA GLN A 222 3.89 19.58 43.35
C GLN A 222 4.55 18.30 42.83
N LYS A 223 4.55 17.23 43.64
CA LYS A 223 5.17 15.95 43.26
C LYS A 223 4.43 15.23 42.15
N VAL A 224 3.09 15.20 42.19
CA VAL A 224 2.28 14.66 41.10
C VAL A 224 2.54 15.43 39.80
N LYS A 225 2.59 16.77 39.86
CA LYS A 225 2.92 17.57 38.68
C LYS A 225 4.30 17.21 38.12
N GLN A 226 5.32 17.08 38.96
CA GLN A 226 6.67 16.67 38.53
C GLN A 226 6.66 15.30 37.82
N LEU A 227 5.96 14.31 38.37
CA LEU A 227 5.84 12.98 37.76
C LEU A 227 5.13 13.02 36.40
N LEU A 228 4.07 13.82 36.27
CA LEU A 228 3.34 13.99 35.01
C LEU A 228 4.18 14.74 33.96
N ASP A 229 4.93 15.76 34.36
CA ASP A 229 5.83 16.51 33.48
C ASP A 229 6.97 15.60 32.98
N GLU A 230 7.56 14.79 33.85
CA GLU A 230 8.58 13.79 33.51
C GLU A 230 8.02 12.73 32.54
N GLN A 231 6.85 12.17 32.84
CA GLN A 231 6.16 11.22 31.97
C GLN A 231 5.91 11.81 30.57
N THR A 232 5.43 13.05 30.50
CA THR A 232 5.16 13.74 29.24
C THR A 232 6.46 13.93 28.45
N LYS A 233 7.55 14.33 29.13
CA LYS A 233 8.86 14.53 28.51
C LYS A 233 9.45 13.22 27.97
N ASP A 234 9.36 12.14 28.73
CA ASP A 234 9.89 10.82 28.34
C ASP A 234 9.12 10.26 27.14
N PHE A 235 7.79 10.32 27.16
CA PHE A 235 6.99 9.90 26.01
C PHE A 235 7.22 10.76 24.77
N THR A 236 7.37 12.08 24.93
CA THR A 236 7.67 12.97 23.80
C THR A 236 9.04 12.65 23.20
N THR A 237 10.04 12.39 24.04
CA THR A 237 11.40 12.03 23.59
C THR A 237 11.41 10.68 22.89
N LEU A 238 10.70 9.68 23.44
CA LEU A 238 10.54 8.37 22.82
C LEU A 238 9.80 8.47 21.48
N LEU A 239 8.73 9.25 21.40
CA LEU A 239 7.96 9.43 20.18
C LEU A 239 8.80 10.10 19.09
N ASN A 240 9.52 11.18 19.42
CA ASN A 240 10.36 11.90 18.46
C ASN A 240 11.51 11.02 17.93
N SER A 241 12.19 10.28 18.80
CA SER A 241 13.25 9.36 18.39
C SER A 241 12.72 8.17 17.56
N SER A 242 11.55 7.65 17.91
CA SER A 242 10.87 6.57 17.16
C SER A 242 10.44 7.03 15.77
N ASN A 243 9.86 8.23 15.66
CA ASN A 243 9.47 8.80 14.37
C ASN A 243 10.68 9.05 13.48
N LYS A 244 11.77 9.61 14.04
CA LYS A 244 13.01 9.85 13.31
C LYS A 244 13.60 8.55 12.74
N THR A 245 13.67 7.49 13.54
CA THR A 245 14.22 6.19 13.08
C THR A 245 13.34 5.53 12.02
N LEU A 246 12.01 5.63 12.12
CA LEU A 246 11.09 5.15 11.09
C LEU A 246 11.19 5.94 9.78
N GLU A 247 11.41 7.25 9.87
CA GLU A 247 11.62 8.12 8.71
C GLU A 247 12.95 7.78 8.01
N GLU A 248 14.04 7.64 8.76
CA GLU A 248 15.34 7.23 8.23
C GLU A 248 15.28 5.87 7.51
N LEU A 249 14.52 4.91 8.06
CA LEU A 249 14.27 3.62 7.43
C LEU A 249 13.48 3.77 6.12
N THR A 250 12.48 4.65 6.11
CA THR A 250 11.65 4.94 4.93
C THR A 250 12.48 5.54 3.80
N VAL A 251 13.29 6.55 4.11
CA VAL A 251 14.21 7.19 3.15
C VAL A 251 15.22 6.18 2.60
N THR A 252 15.77 5.33 3.47
CA THR A 252 16.71 4.28 3.06
C THR A 252 16.04 3.26 2.13
N ARG A 253 14.82 2.82 2.46
CA ARG A 253 14.00 1.93 1.64
C ARG A 253 13.76 2.49 0.25
N GLU A 254 13.37 3.76 0.15
CA GLU A 254 13.10 4.44 -1.11
C GLU A 254 14.35 4.55 -1.97
N ARG A 255 15.48 4.99 -1.39
CA ARG A 255 16.77 5.10 -2.08
C ARG A 255 17.25 3.74 -2.63
N MET A 256 17.12 2.69 -1.84
CA MET A 256 17.51 1.34 -2.27
C MET A 256 16.56 0.78 -3.33
N ALA A 257 15.24 1.02 -3.20
CA ALA A 257 14.27 0.65 -4.23
C ALA A 257 14.61 1.35 -5.55
N GLU A 258 14.84 2.65 -5.53
CA GLU A 258 15.24 3.44 -6.71
C GLU A 258 16.51 2.88 -7.36
N THR A 259 17.51 2.51 -6.55
CA THR A 259 18.76 1.89 -7.02
C THR A 259 18.49 0.55 -7.73
N LEU A 260 17.61 -0.29 -7.18
CA LEU A 260 17.21 -1.56 -7.79
C LEU A 260 16.44 -1.35 -9.10
N TYR A 261 15.54 -0.37 -9.17
CA TYR A 261 14.82 -0.03 -10.39
C TYR A 261 15.76 0.51 -11.49
N LYS A 262 16.70 1.39 -11.12
CA LYS A 262 17.75 1.89 -12.02
C LYS A 262 18.63 0.76 -12.54
N SER A 263 19.05 -0.17 -11.66
CA SER A 263 19.82 -1.36 -12.05
C SER A 263 19.04 -2.26 -13.01
N MET A 264 17.76 -2.52 -12.72
CA MET A 264 16.90 -3.32 -13.60
C MET A 264 16.77 -2.69 -14.98
N LYS A 265 16.53 -1.37 -15.05
CA LYS A 265 16.45 -0.65 -16.32
C LYS A 265 17.77 -0.74 -17.10
N SER A 266 18.90 -0.53 -16.42
CA SER A 266 20.24 -0.65 -17.05
C SER A 266 20.51 -2.04 -17.62
N ASP A 267 20.10 -3.11 -16.91
CA ASP A 267 20.25 -4.48 -17.41
C ASP A 267 19.38 -4.74 -18.65
N LEU A 268 18.14 -4.23 -18.66
CA LEU A 268 17.24 -4.32 -19.82
C LEU A 268 17.79 -3.50 -21.01
N ASP A 269 18.26 -2.28 -20.77
CA ASP A 269 18.87 -1.41 -21.79
C ASP A 269 20.09 -2.09 -22.42
N ARG A 270 20.85 -2.86 -21.63
CA ARG A 270 22.01 -3.62 -22.12
C ARG A 270 21.60 -4.78 -23.03
N VAL A 271 20.54 -5.51 -22.68
CA VAL A 271 19.99 -6.56 -23.55
C VAL A 271 19.44 -5.97 -24.83
N PHE A 272 18.72 -4.85 -24.72
CA PHE A 272 18.20 -4.11 -25.86
C PHE A 272 19.32 -3.63 -26.79
N ALA A 273 20.35 -2.97 -26.27
CA ALA A 273 21.48 -2.49 -27.06
C ALA A 273 22.19 -3.61 -27.85
N LYS A 274 22.38 -4.79 -27.23
CA LYS A 274 22.94 -5.97 -27.91
C LYS A 274 22.08 -6.44 -29.08
N HIS A 275 20.76 -6.43 -28.90
CA HIS A 275 19.84 -6.81 -29.96
C HIS A 275 19.75 -5.75 -31.06
N LEU A 276 19.79 -4.46 -30.69
CA LEU A 276 19.82 -3.38 -31.66
C LEU A 276 21.09 -3.41 -32.52
N GLU A 277 22.25 -3.71 -31.94
CA GLU A 277 23.51 -3.86 -32.68
C GLU A 277 23.46 -5.03 -33.68
N LYS A 278 22.93 -6.18 -33.25
CA LYS A 278 22.70 -7.34 -34.14
C LYS A 278 21.74 -7.00 -35.28
N LEU A 279 20.64 -6.30 -35.00
CA LEU A 279 19.69 -5.86 -36.01
C LEU A 279 20.37 -4.91 -37.01
N ASN A 280 21.12 -3.92 -36.53
CA ASN A 280 21.86 -3.00 -37.39
C ASN A 280 22.86 -3.75 -38.28
N LYS A 281 23.55 -4.77 -37.79
CA LYS A 281 24.45 -5.60 -38.63
C LYS A 281 23.70 -6.38 -39.70
N HIS A 282 22.52 -6.94 -39.38
CA HIS A 282 21.71 -7.70 -40.34
C HIS A 282 21.02 -6.82 -41.38
N PHE A 283 20.64 -5.59 -41.02
CA PHE A 283 19.85 -4.70 -41.87
C PHE A 283 20.59 -3.42 -42.32
N ALA A 284 21.89 -3.28 -42.07
CA ALA A 284 22.70 -2.10 -42.46
C ALA A 284 22.58 -1.74 -43.94
N ASN A 285 22.35 -2.74 -44.80
CA ASN A 285 22.27 -2.56 -46.25
C ASN A 285 20.85 -2.27 -46.76
N PHE A 286 19.84 -2.30 -45.89
CA PHE A 286 18.44 -2.06 -46.26
C PHE A 286 18.06 -0.61 -46.00
N SER A 287 18.41 0.28 -46.92
CA SER A 287 17.92 1.66 -46.93
C SER A 287 16.78 1.77 -47.95
N ASN A 288 15.56 1.38 -47.56
CA ASN A 288 14.37 1.63 -48.37
C ASN A 288 13.71 2.95 -47.92
N PRO A 289 13.59 3.98 -48.77
CA PRO A 289 13.00 5.27 -48.41
C PRO A 289 11.52 5.20 -48.03
N HIS A 290 10.81 4.13 -48.38
CA HIS A 290 9.39 3.94 -48.09
C HIS A 290 9.10 3.14 -46.81
N MET A 291 10.14 2.74 -46.06
CA MET A 291 10.01 1.98 -44.83
C MET A 291 10.67 2.73 -43.67
N GLU A 292 10.01 2.73 -42.51
CA GLU A 292 10.65 3.22 -41.30
C GLU A 292 11.90 2.39 -40.99
N PRO A 293 13.00 3.02 -40.56
CA PRO A 293 14.19 2.30 -40.20
C PRO A 293 13.88 1.22 -39.15
N PRO A 294 14.37 -0.03 -39.30
CA PRO A 294 14.12 -1.12 -38.35
C PRO A 294 14.41 -0.75 -36.88
N ARG A 295 15.36 0.16 -36.67
CA ARG A 295 15.70 0.73 -35.37
C ARG A 295 14.54 1.50 -34.72
N VAL A 296 13.74 2.25 -35.49
CA VAL A 296 12.60 3.03 -34.97
C VAL A 296 11.54 2.09 -34.42
N ILE A 297 11.13 1.09 -35.21
CA ILE A 297 10.15 0.08 -34.82
C ILE A 297 10.61 -0.68 -33.55
N LEU A 298 11.89 -1.07 -33.49
CA LEU A 298 12.41 -1.78 -32.31
C LEU A 298 12.47 -0.88 -31.06
N ASN A 299 12.80 0.40 -31.21
CA ASN A 299 12.76 1.37 -30.10
C ASN A 299 11.34 1.53 -29.55
N GLU A 300 10.34 1.70 -30.43
CA GLU A 300 8.94 1.79 -30.02
C GLU A 300 8.48 0.54 -29.29
N TYR A 301 8.83 -0.64 -29.82
CA TYR A 301 8.53 -1.91 -29.18
C TYR A 301 9.15 -2.01 -27.79
N TYR A 302 10.41 -1.61 -27.64
CA TYR A 302 11.08 -1.62 -26.34
C TYR A 302 10.46 -0.64 -25.34
N HIS A 303 10.11 0.57 -25.78
CA HIS A 303 9.38 1.54 -24.95
C HIS A 303 8.02 0.99 -24.50
N ASN A 304 7.26 0.40 -25.41
CA ASN A 304 5.98 -0.24 -25.09
C ASN A 304 6.17 -1.42 -24.12
N TYR A 305 7.23 -2.21 -24.29
CA TYR A 305 7.58 -3.27 -23.34
C TYR A 305 7.85 -2.71 -21.94
N LEU A 306 8.69 -1.67 -21.81
CA LEU A 306 8.99 -1.05 -20.52
C LEU A 306 7.73 -0.43 -19.88
N ALA A 307 6.87 0.19 -20.67
CA ALA A 307 5.60 0.77 -20.22
C ALA A 307 4.63 -0.31 -19.72
N ASN A 308 4.47 -1.41 -20.47
CA ASN A 308 3.64 -2.56 -20.08
C ASN A 308 4.11 -3.22 -18.79
N LYS A 309 5.41 -3.12 -18.47
CA LYS A 309 5.99 -3.61 -17.22
C LYS A 309 6.02 -2.55 -16.10
N SER A 310 5.44 -1.37 -16.35
CA SER A 310 5.41 -0.22 -15.43
C SER A 310 6.80 0.23 -14.96
N ILE A 311 7.81 0.10 -15.83
CA ILE A 311 9.19 0.56 -15.57
C ILE A 311 9.34 2.02 -15.98
N ILE A 312 8.65 2.42 -17.04
CA ILE A 312 8.55 3.80 -17.50
C ILE A 312 7.07 4.17 -17.63
N GLU A 313 6.78 5.46 -17.63
CA GLU A 313 5.46 5.94 -17.98
C GLU A 313 5.15 5.64 -19.45
N PRO A 314 3.92 5.21 -19.77
CA PRO A 314 3.52 4.98 -21.15
C PRO A 314 3.59 6.29 -21.95
N PRO A 315 4.04 6.26 -23.21
CA PRO A 315 4.08 7.45 -24.05
C PRO A 315 2.68 8.06 -24.20
N VAL A 316 2.56 9.39 -24.05
CA VAL A 316 1.29 10.17 -23.99
C VAL A 316 0.28 9.84 -25.11
N MET A 317 0.78 9.43 -26.28
CA MET A 317 -0.06 8.95 -27.41
C MET A 317 -0.91 7.71 -27.06
N THR A 318 -0.35 6.76 -26.31
CA THR A 318 -1.07 5.55 -25.88
C THR A 318 -2.15 5.86 -24.84
N ILE A 319 -1.91 6.82 -23.94
CA ILE A 319 -2.91 7.28 -22.95
C ILE A 319 -4.11 7.92 -23.67
N THR A 320 -3.87 8.69 -24.73
CA THR A 320 -4.92 9.38 -25.49
C THR A 320 -5.76 8.39 -26.30
N GLN A 321 -5.12 7.43 -26.98
CA GLN A 321 -5.80 6.36 -27.72
C GLN A 321 -6.55 5.40 -26.79
N GLU A 322 -5.99 5.02 -25.64
CA GLU A 322 -6.67 4.16 -24.68
C GLU A 322 -7.87 4.86 -24.03
N LYS A 323 -7.78 6.18 -23.80
CA LYS A 323 -8.91 7.01 -23.34
C LYS A 323 -10.01 7.10 -24.40
N GLN A 324 -9.65 7.22 -25.68
CA GLN A 324 -10.60 7.20 -26.80
C GLN A 324 -11.30 5.84 -26.93
N LEU A 325 -10.55 4.74 -26.84
CA LEU A 325 -11.11 3.39 -26.85
C LEU A 325 -12.03 3.12 -25.65
N LYS A 326 -11.69 3.62 -24.45
CA LYS A 326 -12.57 3.53 -23.27
C LYS A 326 -13.86 4.33 -23.46
N GLN A 327 -13.77 5.54 -24.00
CA GLN A 327 -14.94 6.36 -24.33
C GLN A 327 -15.83 5.71 -25.40
N GLU A 328 -15.23 5.09 -26.42
CA GLU A 328 -15.96 4.39 -27.48
C GLU A 328 -16.66 3.12 -26.97
N ALA A 329 -15.98 2.33 -26.14
CA ALA A 329 -16.58 1.17 -25.48
C ALA A 329 -17.73 1.56 -24.53
N GLU A 330 -17.65 2.73 -23.89
CA GLU A 330 -18.71 3.25 -23.05
C GLU A 330 -19.93 3.71 -23.88
N ARG A 331 -19.71 4.38 -25.02
CA ARG A 331 -20.79 4.72 -25.97
C ARG A 331 -21.51 3.48 -26.47
N MET A 332 -20.77 2.44 -26.88
CA MET A 332 -21.34 1.16 -27.31
C MET A 332 -22.18 0.49 -26.20
N ARG A 333 -21.77 0.62 -24.93
CA ARG A 333 -22.55 0.12 -23.79
C ARG A 333 -23.82 0.92 -23.55
N GLN A 334 -23.78 2.24 -23.70
CA GLN A 334 -24.95 3.12 -23.57
C GLN A 334 -25.95 2.88 -24.70
N GLU A 335 -25.49 2.76 -25.94
CA GLU A 335 -26.31 2.45 -27.11
C GLU A 335 -27.01 1.09 -26.95
N LYS A 336 -26.28 0.08 -26.48
CA LYS A 336 -26.86 -1.24 -26.17
C LYS A 336 -27.90 -1.21 -25.06
N ARG A 337 -27.79 -0.30 -24.08
CA ARG A 337 -28.81 -0.11 -23.04
C ARG A 337 -30.06 0.59 -23.61
N ALA A 338 -29.87 1.63 -24.42
CA ALA A 338 -30.96 2.34 -25.08
C ALA A 338 -31.76 1.42 -26.01
N LEU A 339 -31.10 0.56 -26.79
CA LEU A 339 -31.77 -0.43 -27.64
C LEU A 339 -32.64 -1.39 -26.83
N ARG A 340 -32.15 -1.88 -25.68
CA ARG A 340 -32.93 -2.77 -24.81
C ARG A 340 -34.12 -2.07 -24.17
N GLU A 341 -34.02 -0.78 -23.85
CA GLU A 341 -35.15 0.00 -23.34
C GLU A 341 -36.20 0.23 -24.43
N LEU A 342 -35.77 0.50 -25.66
CA LEU A 342 -36.65 0.68 -26.80
C LEU A 342 -37.37 -0.63 -27.18
N GLU A 343 -36.69 -1.76 -27.11
CA GLU A 343 -37.30 -3.10 -27.24
C GLU A 343 -38.33 -3.37 -26.14
N LYS A 344 -38.04 -3.00 -24.88
CA LYS A 344 -39.01 -3.11 -23.79
C LYS A 344 -40.23 -2.22 -23.99
N GLN A 345 -40.05 -1.00 -24.48
CA GLN A 345 -41.15 -0.10 -24.78
C GLN A 345 -42.03 -0.63 -25.90
N LYS A 346 -41.42 -1.14 -26.98
CA LYS A 346 -42.17 -1.79 -28.08
C LYS A 346 -42.94 -3.02 -27.59
N ALA A 347 -42.31 -3.87 -26.78
CA ALA A 347 -42.99 -5.03 -26.21
C ALA A 347 -44.15 -4.64 -25.27
N ALA A 348 -44.02 -3.54 -24.53
CA ALA A 348 -45.09 -3.02 -23.68
C ALA A 348 -46.23 -2.41 -24.50
N GLU A 349 -45.93 -1.71 -25.59
CA GLU A 349 -46.92 -1.15 -26.52
C GLU A 349 -47.69 -2.25 -27.26
N GLU A 350 -46.99 -3.30 -27.72
CA GLU A 350 -47.60 -4.47 -28.35
C GLU A 350 -48.48 -5.25 -27.35
N ALA A 351 -48.05 -5.37 -26.09
CA ALA A 351 -48.86 -5.96 -25.03
C ALA A 351 -50.09 -5.11 -24.69
N ALA A 352 -49.99 -3.78 -24.71
CA ALA A 352 -51.13 -2.88 -24.49
C ALA A 352 -52.15 -2.98 -25.62
N LEU A 353 -51.69 -3.03 -26.88
CA LEU A 353 -52.55 -3.24 -28.06
C LEU A 353 -53.21 -4.63 -28.06
N ALA A 354 -52.53 -5.66 -27.55
CA ALA A 354 -53.10 -6.99 -27.38
C ALA A 354 -54.19 -7.01 -26.28
N ALA A 355 -53.97 -6.30 -25.17
CA ALA A 355 -54.96 -6.18 -24.09
C ALA A 355 -56.22 -5.41 -24.53
N GLU A 356 -56.07 -4.32 -25.29
CA GLU A 356 -57.20 -3.54 -25.82
C GLU A 356 -58.08 -4.35 -26.80
N ASN A 357 -57.48 -5.28 -27.54
CA ASN A 357 -58.21 -6.19 -28.42
C ASN A 357 -58.94 -7.33 -27.66
N GLN A 358 -58.46 -7.74 -26.49
CA GLN A 358 -59.16 -8.73 -25.65
C GLN A 358 -60.37 -8.10 -24.92
N GLU A 359 -60.24 -6.87 -24.44
CA GLU A 359 -61.34 -6.15 -23.77
C GLU A 359 -62.52 -5.83 -24.71
N SER A 360 -62.27 -5.82 -26.02
CA SER A 360 -63.29 -5.68 -27.07
C SER A 360 -64.01 -7.00 -27.42
N GLN A 361 -63.49 -8.16 -27.00
CA GLN A 361 -64.12 -9.46 -27.21
C GLN A 361 -64.89 -10.00 -25.99
N GLU A 362 -64.57 -9.57 -24.76
CA GLU A 362 -65.27 -10.02 -23.55
C GLU A 362 -66.61 -9.31 -23.24
N ASN A 363 -67.00 -8.28 -24.02
CA ASN A 363 -68.26 -7.54 -23.81
C ASN A 363 -69.48 -8.08 -24.58
N ALA A 364 -69.42 -9.27 -25.19
CA ALA A 364 -70.51 -9.80 -26.02
C ALA A 364 -71.20 -11.08 -25.50
N GLU A 365 -70.69 -11.80 -24.51
CA GLU A 365 -71.36 -13.04 -24.06
C GLU A 365 -71.32 -13.24 -22.53
N ASN A 366 -72.49 -13.05 -21.93
CA ASN A 366 -72.97 -13.70 -20.70
C ASN A 366 -74.50 -13.85 -20.88
N PRO A 367 -75.24 -14.86 -20.37
CA PRO A 367 -75.10 -15.59 -19.09
C PRO A 367 -75.17 -17.14 -19.27
N GLU A 368 -75.05 -18.06 -18.29
CA GLU A 368 -75.76 -18.16 -17.01
C GLU A 368 -75.31 -19.45 -16.25
N SER A 369 -74.86 -19.32 -14.98
CA SER A 369 -75.06 -20.19 -13.78
C SER A 369 -74.71 -21.72 -13.74
N PRO A 370 -74.69 -22.40 -12.55
CA PRO A 370 -74.11 -22.08 -11.23
C PRO A 370 -73.41 -23.31 -10.54
N GLU A 371 -73.04 -23.15 -9.26
CA GLU A 371 -72.79 -24.20 -8.22
C GLU A 371 -71.43 -24.95 -8.16
N LYS A 372 -70.56 -24.61 -7.19
CA LYS A 372 -70.50 -25.17 -5.81
C LYS A 372 -69.10 -25.00 -5.16
N GLN A 373 -69.12 -24.52 -3.90
CA GLN A 373 -68.36 -24.96 -2.70
C GLN A 373 -66.87 -25.35 -2.90
N GLU A 374 -65.89 -24.78 -2.20
CA GLU A 374 -65.77 -24.65 -0.74
C GLU A 374 -64.62 -23.67 -0.37
N ASN A 375 -64.81 -22.97 0.74
CA ASN A 375 -63.93 -22.01 1.43
C ASN A 375 -63.08 -22.78 2.50
N PRO A 376 -62.28 -22.15 3.39
CA PRO A 376 -61.46 -20.92 3.34
C PRO A 376 -60.08 -21.06 4.07
N GLU A 377 -59.45 -19.91 4.30
CA GLU A 377 -58.52 -19.58 5.41
C GLU A 377 -57.05 -20.05 5.28
N THR A 378 -56.02 -19.25 5.56
CA THR A 378 -55.94 -18.13 6.50
C THR A 378 -54.89 -17.08 6.06
N GLN A 379 -55.21 -15.81 6.31
CA GLN A 379 -54.34 -14.63 6.33
C GLN A 379 -53.38 -14.62 7.55
N GLU A 380 -52.61 -13.52 7.68
CA GLU A 380 -51.79 -13.06 8.81
C GLU A 380 -50.33 -13.56 8.82
N ASN A 381 -49.29 -12.76 9.12
CA ASN A 381 -49.16 -11.40 9.64
C ASN A 381 -47.81 -10.84 9.12
N GLN A 382 -47.75 -9.61 8.62
CA GLN A 382 -47.11 -8.46 9.29
C GLN A 382 -45.92 -8.80 10.21
N GLU A 383 -44.70 -8.43 9.80
CA GLU A 383 -43.70 -7.82 10.69
C GLU A 383 -42.56 -7.13 9.90
N LYS A 384 -42.59 -5.80 9.89
CA LYS A 384 -41.43 -4.87 9.94
C LYS A 384 -41.08 -4.75 11.46
N PRO A 385 -39.92 -4.25 11.98
CA PRO A 385 -38.83 -3.43 11.40
C PRO A 385 -37.44 -3.79 12.02
N PRO A 386 -36.42 -2.91 12.22
CA PRO A 386 -36.12 -1.58 11.66
C PRO A 386 -34.69 -1.42 11.07
N GLU A 387 -34.51 -0.27 10.43
CA GLU A 387 -33.23 0.39 10.12
C GLU A 387 -32.40 0.65 11.40
N PRO A 388 -31.07 0.64 11.32
CA PRO A 388 -30.24 1.45 12.22
C PRO A 388 -29.96 2.82 11.59
N GLU A 389 -30.36 3.82 12.35
CA GLU A 389 -30.12 5.23 12.16
C GLU A 389 -28.63 5.58 11.99
N SER A 390 -28.46 6.67 11.25
CA SER A 390 -27.34 7.61 11.28
C SER A 390 -26.53 7.64 12.58
N SER A 391 -25.20 7.57 12.44
CA SER A 391 -24.27 8.18 13.39
C SER A 391 -23.58 9.38 12.74
N PRO A 392 -23.24 10.41 13.55
CA PRO A 392 -23.06 11.77 13.08
C PRO A 392 -21.63 12.06 12.59
N ALA A 393 -21.52 13.06 11.72
CA ALA A 393 -20.27 13.69 11.37
C ALA A 393 -19.61 14.34 12.61
N PRO A 394 -18.28 14.24 12.77
CA PRO A 394 -17.58 14.99 13.80
C PRO A 394 -17.50 16.48 13.44
N GLU A 395 -17.94 17.32 14.37
CA GLU A 395 -17.74 18.76 14.35
C GLU A 395 -16.24 19.10 14.35
N THR A 396 -15.83 19.83 13.32
CA THR A 396 -14.58 20.59 13.27
C THR A 396 -14.63 21.74 14.28
N PRO A 397 -13.69 21.86 15.23
CA PRO A 397 -13.53 23.09 15.98
C PRO A 397 -12.85 24.16 15.10
N ALA A 398 -13.46 25.33 15.04
CA ALA A 398 -12.88 26.53 14.44
C ALA A 398 -11.66 27.02 15.27
N PRO A 399 -10.65 27.60 14.61
CA PRO A 399 -9.46 28.13 15.28
C PRO A 399 -9.75 29.43 16.03
N GLN A 400 -9.15 29.56 17.22
CA GLN A 400 -8.93 30.84 17.90
C GLN A 400 -7.73 31.57 17.29
#